data_AF-A0A835GR16-F1
#
_entry.id   AF-A0A835GR16-F1
#
_cell.length_a   1.000
_cell.length_b   1.000
_cell.length_c   1.000
_cell.angle_alpha   90.00
_cell.angle_beta   90.00
_cell.angle_gamma   90.00
#
_symmetry.space_group_name_H-M   'P 1'
#
loop_
_entity.id
_entity.type
_entity.pdbx_description
1 polymer ?
#
loop_
_entity_poly.entity_id
_entity_poly.type
_entity_poly.pdbx_seq_one_letter_code
_entity_poly.pdbx_strand_id
1 'polypeptide(L)'
;EGTYVGCDANGNKYFTNCNYMIGRSRWVEFNNNYKWDYDATQITSEWFGWLHYKTDKLPCEDCAKRALHGCCSAHAWLQPFTENLTSTEEAYYPYSTTRPHIRVWD
;
A
#
# COMPACT_ATOMS: atom_id res chain seq x y z
N GLU A 1 -8.37 10.92 22.03
CA GLU A 1 -8.56 9.46 21.93
C GLU A 1 -9.04 9.12 20.52
N GLY A 2 -8.59 8.01 19.95
CA GLY A 2 -8.97 7.58 18.60
C GLY A 2 -9.62 6.21 18.63
N THR A 3 -10.63 5.99 17.80
CA THR A 3 -11.28 4.69 17.63
C THR A 3 -10.42 3.85 16.71
N TYR A 4 -10.07 2.64 17.14
CA TYR A 4 -9.39 1.66 16.31
C TYR A 4 -10.33 1.14 15.22
N VAL A 5 -9.87 1.21 13.98
CA VAL A 5 -10.68 0.92 12.79
C VAL A 5 -10.31 -0.44 12.21
N GLY A 6 -9.01 -0.74 12.12
CA GLY A 6 -8.52 -2.01 11.58
C GLY A 6 -7.01 -2.03 11.41
N CYS A 7 -6.49 -3.16 10.93
CA CYS A 7 -5.09 -3.33 10.58
C CYS A 7 -4.93 -3.83 9.14
N ASP A 8 -3.79 -3.52 8.54
CA ASP A 8 -3.41 -4.09 7.26
C ASP A 8 -2.58 -5.38 7.40
N ALA A 9 -2.20 -5.97 6.26
CA ALA A 9 -1.37 -7.17 6.20
C ALA A 9 0.05 -6.96 6.78
N ASN A 10 0.55 -5.72 6.75
CA ASN A 10 1.86 -5.35 7.29
C ASN A 10 1.83 -5.09 8.81
N GLY A 11 0.63 -5.08 9.42
CA GLY A 11 0.44 -4.85 10.85
C GLY A 11 0.37 -3.36 11.23
N ASN A 12 0.22 -2.45 10.27
CA ASN A 12 -0.09 -1.06 10.54
C ASN A 12 -1.53 -0.94 11.04
N LYS A 13 -1.75 -0.08 12.03
CA LYS A 13 -3.04 0.12 12.69
C LYS A 13 -3.64 1.46 12.29
N TYR A 14 -4.91 1.45 11.91
CA TYR A 14 -5.61 2.64 11.45
C TYR A 14 -6.60 3.12 12.50
N PHE A 15 -6.64 4.43 12.70
CA PHE A 15 -7.47 5.07 13.72
C PHE A 15 -8.27 6.22 13.13
N THR A 16 -9.43 6.48 13.73
CA THR A 16 -10.26 7.63 13.38
C THR A 16 -10.80 8.35 14.61
N ASN A 17 -10.99 9.66 14.49
CA ASN A 17 -11.70 10.47 15.46
C ASN A 17 -12.47 11.60 14.75
N CYS A 18 -13.80 11.52 14.77
CA CYS A 18 -14.69 12.51 14.17
C CYS A 18 -14.72 13.86 14.88
N ASN A 19 -14.21 13.96 16.11
CA ASN A 19 -14.11 15.22 16.85
C ASN A 19 -12.92 16.08 16.39
N TYR A 20 -11.96 15.49 15.67
CA TYR A 20 -10.83 16.23 15.11
C TYR A 20 -11.18 16.86 13.77
N MET A 21 -10.45 17.92 13.44
CA MET A 21 -10.60 18.62 12.16
C MET A 21 -10.36 17.67 10.99
N ILE A 22 -11.12 17.88 9.90
CA ILE A 22 -10.93 17.18 8.64
C ILE A 22 -9.48 17.33 8.19
N GLY A 23 -8.84 16.20 7.86
CA GLY A 23 -7.40 16.12 7.56
C GLY A 23 -6.57 15.55 8.71
N ARG A 24 -7.04 15.65 9.97
CA ARG A 24 -6.43 14.99 11.15
C ARG A 24 -7.33 13.94 11.80
N SER A 25 -8.55 13.75 11.30
CA SER A 25 -9.51 12.79 11.83
C SER A 25 -9.20 11.34 11.49
N ARG A 26 -8.24 11.07 10.60
CA ARG A 26 -7.75 9.72 10.25
C ARG A 26 -6.23 9.72 10.33
N TRP A 27 -5.66 8.71 10.96
CA TRP A 27 -4.20 8.52 11.00
C TRP A 27 -3.85 7.04 11.09
N VAL A 28 -2.58 6.75 10.83
CA VAL A 28 -2.01 5.40 10.91
C VAL A 28 -0.91 5.38 11.98
N GLU A 29 -0.85 4.28 12.72
CA GLU A 29 0.30 3.92 13.52
C GLU A 29 1.00 2.74 12.84
N PHE A 30 2.22 2.96 12.39
CA PHE A 30 3.00 1.93 11.71
C PHE A 30 3.35 0.77 12.64
N ASN A 31 3.59 -0.41 12.05
CA ASN A 31 3.99 -1.58 12.82
C ASN A 31 5.29 -1.30 13.60
N ASN A 32 5.33 -1.70 14.87
CA ASN A 32 6.47 -1.54 15.75
C ASN A 32 7.74 -2.26 15.25
N ASN A 33 7.59 -3.20 14.30
CA ASN A 33 8.72 -3.84 13.62
C ASN A 33 9.62 -2.83 12.89
N TYR A 34 9.04 -1.76 12.34
CA TYR A 34 9.78 -0.71 11.61
C TYR A 34 10.49 0.27 12.55
N LYS A 35 10.08 0.35 13.83
CA LYS A 35 10.63 1.26 14.85
C LYS A 35 10.72 2.71 14.37
N TRP A 36 11.91 3.15 13.97
CA TRP A 36 12.22 4.51 13.51
C TRP A 36 12.29 4.63 11.99
N ASP A 37 12.39 3.51 11.28
CA ASP A 37 12.51 3.43 9.83
C ASP A 37 11.14 3.24 9.16
N TYR A 38 10.11 3.86 9.73
CA TYR A 38 8.78 3.85 9.13
C TYR A 38 8.73 4.82 7.95
N ASP A 39 8.01 4.44 6.89
CA ASP A 39 7.84 5.27 5.70
C ASP A 39 6.36 5.39 5.31
N ALA A 40 5.99 6.54 4.76
CA ALA A 40 4.63 6.79 4.27
C ALA A 40 4.21 5.80 3.16
N THR A 41 5.18 5.24 2.42
CA THR A 41 4.88 4.26 1.37
C THR A 41 4.53 2.87 1.89
N GLN A 42 4.72 2.59 3.19
CA GLN A 42 4.41 1.30 3.83
C GLN A 42 2.91 1.03 4.01
N ILE A 43 2.07 2.01 3.66
CA ILE A 43 0.61 1.88 3.68
C ILE A 43 0.16 1.06 2.47
N THR A 44 -0.55 -0.04 2.74
CA THR A 44 -1.12 -0.89 1.67
C THR A 44 -2.12 -0.13 0.80
N SER A 45 -2.22 -0.52 -0.48
CA SER A 45 -3.11 0.13 -1.47
C SER A 45 -4.58 0.12 -1.06
N GLU A 46 -5.01 -0.90 -0.33
CA GLU A 46 -6.36 -1.03 0.23
C GLU A 46 -6.69 0.14 1.19
N TRP A 47 -5.77 0.45 2.09
CA TRP A 47 -5.95 1.45 3.14
C TRP A 47 -5.59 2.86 2.69
N PHE A 48 -4.72 2.98 1.69
CA PHE A 48 -4.30 4.28 1.11
C PHE A 48 -5.51 5.15 0.72
N GLY A 49 -6.51 4.57 0.04
CA GLY A 49 -7.69 5.31 -0.36
C GLY A 49 -8.52 5.87 0.82
N TRP A 50 -8.64 5.10 1.90
CA TRP A 50 -9.40 5.51 3.08
C TRP A 50 -8.66 6.58 3.88
N LEU A 51 -7.35 6.43 4.06
CA LEU A 51 -6.52 7.38 4.79
C LEU A 51 -6.49 8.77 4.10
N HIS A 52 -6.41 8.78 2.77
CA HIS A 52 -6.38 10.00 1.96
C HIS A 52 -7.76 10.55 1.58
N TYR A 53 -8.82 10.16 2.29
CA TYR A 53 -10.20 10.64 2.05
C TYR A 53 -10.70 10.45 0.59
N LYS A 54 -10.16 9.45 -0.14
CA LYS A 54 -10.66 9.10 -1.47
C LYS A 54 -11.93 8.26 -1.38
N THR A 55 -12.05 7.47 -0.31
CA THR A 55 -13.23 6.67 0.02
C THR A 55 -13.51 6.76 1.52
N ASP A 56 -14.78 6.73 1.87
CA ASP A 56 -15.22 6.63 3.27
C ASP A 56 -15.37 5.18 3.72
N LYS A 57 -15.50 4.25 2.77
CA LYS A 57 -15.68 2.83 3.05
C LYS A 57 -14.35 2.18 3.41
N LEU A 58 -14.42 1.29 4.40
CA LEU A 58 -13.29 0.48 4.82
C LEU A 58 -12.97 -0.62 3.80
N PRO A 59 -11.73 -1.14 3.75
CA PRO A 59 -11.39 -2.24 2.85
C PRO A 59 -12.29 -3.47 3.01
N CYS A 60 -12.74 -3.78 4.22
CA CYS A 60 -13.66 -4.89 4.50
C CYS A 60 -15.11 -4.63 4.04
N GLU A 61 -15.54 -3.37 4.04
CA GLU A 61 -16.89 -2.95 3.66
C GLU A 61 -17.04 -2.78 2.16
N ASP A 62 -15.97 -2.32 1.50
CA ASP A 62 -15.94 -2.10 0.05
C ASP A 62 -16.00 -3.46 -0.67
N CYS A 63 -17.13 -3.71 -1.35
CA CYS A 63 -17.35 -4.95 -2.07
C CYS A 63 -16.33 -5.17 -3.20
N ALA A 64 -15.82 -4.10 -3.81
CA ALA A 64 -14.83 -4.20 -4.87
C ALA A 64 -13.48 -4.67 -4.31
N LYS A 65 -13.02 -4.07 -3.20
CA LYS A 65 -11.79 -4.49 -2.52
C LYS A 65 -11.95 -5.89 -1.95
N ARG A 66 -13.05 -6.18 -1.27
CA ARG A 66 -13.34 -7.53 -0.76
C ARG A 66 -13.37 -8.58 -1.87
N ALA A 67 -13.86 -8.26 -3.07
CA ALA A 67 -13.85 -9.16 -4.21
C ALA A 67 -12.44 -9.36 -4.81
N LEU A 68 -11.56 -8.35 -4.73
CA LEU A 68 -10.16 -8.49 -5.14
C LEU A 68 -9.38 -9.46 -4.22
N HIS A 69 -9.72 -9.50 -2.93
CA HIS A 69 -9.05 -10.33 -1.92
C HIS A 69 -9.84 -11.59 -1.50
N GLY A 70 -11.04 -11.79 -2.04
CA GLY A 70 -11.99 -12.81 -1.60
C GLY A 70 -12.08 -14.03 -2.53
N CYS A 71 -11.91 -15.21 -1.92
CA CYS A 71 -12.21 -16.57 -2.38
C CYS A 71 -11.72 -16.98 -3.79
N CYS A 72 -10.66 -17.79 -3.80
CA CYS A 72 -10.25 -18.69 -4.89
C CYS A 72 -9.64 -18.09 -6.16
N SER A 73 -9.60 -16.77 -6.33
CA SER A 73 -8.72 -16.12 -7.32
C SER A 73 -8.42 -14.69 -6.88
N ALA A 74 -7.40 -14.51 -6.03
CA ALA A 74 -6.60 -13.31 -6.18
C ALA A 74 -6.25 -13.24 -7.67
N HIS A 75 -6.57 -12.14 -8.33
CA HIS A 75 -6.40 -12.05 -9.77
C HIS A 75 -4.94 -12.39 -10.09
N ALA A 76 -4.69 -13.24 -11.08
CA ALA A 76 -3.34 -13.74 -11.36
C ALA A 76 -2.31 -12.63 -11.68
N TRP A 77 -2.80 -11.43 -12.00
CA TRP A 77 -2.00 -10.23 -12.25
C TRP A 77 -1.78 -9.35 -11.01
N LEU A 78 -2.49 -9.58 -9.90
CA LEU A 78 -2.40 -8.76 -8.70
C LEU A 78 -1.13 -9.12 -7.92
N GLN A 79 -0.21 -8.17 -7.82
CA GLN A 79 1.00 -8.35 -7.03
C GLN A 79 0.74 -8.07 -5.54
N PRO A 80 1.42 -8.79 -4.64
CA PRO A 80 1.40 -8.45 -3.23
C PRO A 80 2.01 -7.06 -2.99
N PHE A 81 1.61 -6.43 -1.90
CA PHE A 81 2.20 -5.17 -1.47
C PHE A 81 3.72 -5.31 -1.28
N THR A 82 4.47 -4.34 -1.81
CA THR A 82 5.92 -4.23 -1.64
C THR A 82 6.25 -2.79 -1.28
N GLU A 83 7.19 -2.60 -0.36
CA GLU A 83 7.61 -1.28 0.11
C GLU A 83 8.42 -0.53 -0.96
N ASN A 84 8.61 0.78 -0.77
CA ASN A 84 9.46 1.56 -1.65
C ASN A 84 10.95 1.26 -1.38
N LEU A 85 11.63 0.70 -2.38
CA LEU A 85 13.04 0.32 -2.32
C LEU A 85 13.96 1.39 -2.95
N THR A 86 13.50 2.64 -3.02
CA THR A 86 14.33 3.73 -3.56
C THR A 86 15.58 3.93 -2.69
N SER A 87 16.74 4.11 -3.32
CA SER A 87 18.03 4.28 -2.64
C SER A 87 18.54 3.06 -1.86
N THR A 88 17.94 1.89 -2.03
CA THR A 88 18.48 0.60 -1.54
C THR A 88 19.14 -0.18 -2.69
N GLU A 89 19.79 -1.30 -2.37
CA GLU A 89 20.38 -2.20 -3.37
C GLU A 89 19.32 -2.80 -4.32
N GLU A 90 18.07 -2.88 -3.87
CA GLU A 90 16.93 -3.41 -4.62
C GLU A 90 16.16 -2.33 -5.40
N ALA A 91 16.74 -1.13 -5.54
CA ALA A 91 16.13 -0.05 -6.32
C ALA A 91 15.90 -0.49 -7.79
N TYR A 92 14.78 -0.04 -8.36
CA TYR A 92 14.47 -0.33 -9.76
C TYR A 92 15.37 0.49 -10.70
N TYR A 93 16.16 -0.22 -11.52
CA TYR A 93 16.96 0.37 -12.59
C TYR A 93 16.35 0.00 -13.95
N PRO A 94 15.84 0.96 -14.73
CA PRO A 94 15.29 0.66 -16.04
C PRO A 94 16.40 0.21 -16.99
N TYR A 95 16.11 -0.81 -17.78
CA TYR A 95 16.99 -1.29 -18.85
C TYR A 95 16.23 -1.32 -20.18
N SER A 96 16.97 -1.35 -21.29
CA SER A 96 16.35 -1.59 -22.59
C SER A 96 15.80 -3.01 -22.64
N THR A 97 14.48 -3.14 -22.70
CA THR A 97 13.81 -4.42 -22.95
C THR A 97 13.93 -4.87 -24.40
N THR A 98 14.48 -4.02 -25.27
CA THR A 98 14.69 -4.30 -26.69
C THR A 98 16.07 -4.88 -26.95
N ARG A 99 16.12 -5.87 -27.87
CA ARG A 99 17.37 -6.37 -28.45
C ARG A 99 17.97 -5.34 -29.42
N PRO A 100 19.31 -5.28 -29.62
CA PRO A 100 19.91 -4.39 -30.59
C PRO A 100 19.33 -4.65 -31.99
N HIS A 101 18.98 -3.57 -32.68
CA HIS A 101 18.38 -3.66 -34.02
C HIS A 101 19.40 -4.03 -35.09
N ILE A 102 20.63 -3.53 -34.96
CA ILE A 102 21.74 -3.76 -35.90
C ILE A 102 22.59 -4.90 -35.35
N ARG A 103 22.86 -5.92 -36.17
CA ARG A 103 23.82 -6.99 -35.86
C ARG A 103 25.17 -6.62 -36.45
N VAL A 104 26.23 -6.65 -35.65
CA VAL A 104 27.62 -6.43 -36.08
C VAL A 104 28.16 -7.76 -36.62
N TRP A 105 29.00 -7.71 -37.65
CA TRP A 105 29.71 -8.88 -38.18
C TRP A 105 30.85 -9.29 -37.23
N ASP A 106 31.05 -10.60 -37.04
CA ASP A 106 32.11 -11.21 -36.24
C ASP A 106 33.39 -11.46 -37.06
#